data_AF-A0A661S148-F1
#
_entry.id   AF-A0A661S148-F1
#
_cell.length_a   1.000
_cell.length_b   1.000
_cell.length_c   1.000
_cell.angle_alpha   90.00
_cell.angle_beta   90.00
_cell.angle_gamma   90.00
#
_symmetry.space_group_name_H-M   'P 1'
#
loop_
_entity.id
_entity.type
_entity.pdbx_description
1 polymer ?
#
loop_
_entity_poly.entity_id
_entity_poly.type
_entity_poly.pdbx_seq_one_letter_code
_entity_poly.pdbx_strand_id
1 'polypeptide(L)'
;MSPELQNSKARMNIGNFSRGGRNRVLTKAEDHDLGVKTKLTPFGFYLPQHDDLFLFFTETCASSDFMVDRIEEIWPEIKKKYDVDILTINADNGMENSSSLTQFIKRLVEFAGKTNTTVKLAYYPPCHSKYNPIERVWGIYENHIKGDIMDSVKTTTKFAESMTYNGKNPFVKLVEQVYDTGVKVTKKAMKKYNEFVDRMPTLEKWSLTISPGDSG
;
A
#
# COMPACT_ATOMS: atom_id res chain seq x y z
N MET A 1 -3.91 -18.19 -12.41
CA MET A 1 -3.88 -16.76 -12.80
C MET A 1 -3.11 -16.03 -11.70
N SER A 2 -2.10 -15.23 -12.02
CA SER A 2 -1.28 -14.56 -10.99
C SER A 2 -2.08 -13.49 -10.26
N PRO A 3 -1.97 -13.37 -8.92
CA PRO A 3 -2.67 -12.31 -8.18
C PRO A 3 -2.14 -10.94 -8.60
N GLU A 4 -3.06 -10.00 -8.76
CA GLU A 4 -2.75 -8.60 -8.99
C GLU A 4 -2.91 -7.82 -7.69
N LEU A 5 -1.79 -7.29 -7.20
CA LEU A 5 -1.71 -6.48 -6.00
C LEU A 5 -1.82 -5.00 -6.37
N GLN A 6 -2.93 -4.39 -6.00
CA GLN A 6 -3.19 -2.97 -6.19
C GLN A 6 -2.78 -2.20 -4.95
N ASN A 7 -1.98 -1.15 -5.08
CA ASN A 7 -1.61 -0.31 -3.93
C ASN A 7 -2.09 1.13 -4.09
N SER A 8 -2.38 1.76 -2.95
CA SER A 8 -2.61 3.19 -2.86
C SER A 8 -2.50 3.63 -1.41
N LYS A 9 -2.22 4.91 -1.22
CA LYS A 9 -2.20 5.58 0.10
C LYS A 9 -3.36 6.56 0.16
N ALA A 10 -4.05 6.58 1.28
CA ALA A 10 -4.98 7.66 1.61
C ALA A 10 -4.35 8.58 2.67
N ARG A 11 -4.84 9.82 2.79
CA ARG A 11 -4.42 10.73 3.86
C ARG A 11 -5.56 10.85 4.86
N MET A 12 -5.27 10.61 6.14
CA MET A 12 -6.23 10.79 7.21
C MET A 12 -5.65 11.60 8.37
N ASN A 13 -6.40 12.61 8.79
CA ASN A 13 -6.11 13.30 10.04
C ASN A 13 -6.87 12.58 11.18
N ILE A 14 -6.19 12.37 12.30
CA ILE A 14 -6.78 11.90 13.56
C ILE A 14 -7.04 13.10 14.46
N GLY A 15 -8.25 13.17 15.00
CA GLY A 15 -8.71 14.22 15.90
C GLY A 15 -10.24 14.16 16.04
N ASN A 16 -10.82 15.05 16.82
CA ASN A 16 -12.28 15.13 17.03
C ASN A 16 -13.04 15.71 15.82
N PHE A 17 -12.63 15.30 14.61
CA PHE A 17 -13.19 15.74 13.36
C PHE A 17 -14.32 14.78 12.96
N SER A 18 -15.54 15.30 12.92
CA SER A 18 -16.64 14.62 12.20
C SER A 18 -16.36 14.71 10.71
N ARG A 19 -16.45 13.59 9.99
CA ARG A 19 -16.27 13.55 8.52
C ARG A 19 -17.57 13.80 7.76
N GLY A 20 -18.49 14.55 8.38
CA GLY A 20 -19.85 14.78 7.89
C GLY A 20 -20.72 13.53 7.97
N GLY A 21 -22.05 13.67 8.01
CA GLY A 21 -23.00 12.55 8.20
C GLY A 21 -23.80 12.66 9.50
N ARG A 22 -24.86 11.85 9.63
CA ARG A 22 -25.72 11.82 10.83
C ARG A 22 -25.53 10.49 11.55
N ASN A 23 -25.02 10.53 12.77
CA ASN A 23 -24.95 9.38 13.66
C ASN A 23 -26.23 9.29 14.52
N ARG A 24 -26.65 8.07 14.89
CA ARG A 24 -27.79 7.84 15.80
C ARG A 24 -27.45 8.20 17.26
N VAL A 25 -26.17 8.26 17.60
CA VAL A 25 -25.67 8.74 18.89
C VAL A 25 -25.27 10.21 18.75
N LEU A 26 -25.69 11.07 19.67
CA LEU A 26 -25.27 12.48 19.72
C LEU A 26 -23.79 12.57 20.11
N THR A 27 -22.91 12.61 19.12
CA THR A 27 -21.47 12.76 19.31
C THR A 27 -21.09 14.23 19.07
N LYS A 28 -20.54 14.89 20.10
CA LYS A 28 -20.02 16.27 20.01
C LYS A 28 -18.69 16.25 19.26
N ALA A 29 -18.65 16.79 18.04
CA ALA A 29 -17.41 17.04 17.32
C ALA A 29 -16.97 18.50 17.53
N GLU A 30 -15.66 18.76 17.56
CA GLU A 30 -15.11 20.11 17.69
C GLU A 30 -15.16 20.78 16.32
N ASP A 31 -15.92 21.87 16.24
CA ASP A 31 -16.09 22.68 15.04
C ASP A 31 -14.89 23.63 14.94
N HIS A 32 -13.91 23.27 14.13
CA HIS A 32 -12.79 24.09 13.70
C HIS A 32 -11.68 24.41 14.74
N ASP A 33 -10.44 24.09 14.33
CA ASP A 33 -9.14 24.66 14.75
C ASP A 33 -8.31 24.17 15.95
N LEU A 34 -8.65 23.13 16.72
CA LEU A 34 -7.73 22.67 17.78
C LEU A 34 -7.62 21.13 17.90
N GLY A 35 -6.52 20.57 17.36
CA GLY A 35 -5.95 19.30 17.84
C GLY A 35 -5.88 18.14 16.84
N VAL A 36 -5.02 18.24 15.82
CA VAL A 36 -4.45 17.02 15.22
C VAL A 36 -3.57 16.38 16.30
N LYS A 37 -4.05 15.32 16.96
CA LYS A 37 -3.27 14.61 17.99
C LYS A 37 -2.08 13.88 17.37
N THR A 38 -2.31 13.22 16.24
CA THR A 38 -1.29 12.53 15.45
C THR A 38 -1.72 12.48 13.97
N LYS A 39 -0.77 12.39 13.03
CA LYS A 39 -1.06 12.08 11.62
C LYS A 39 -0.98 10.58 11.43
N LEU A 40 -2.00 9.97 10.84
CA LEU A 40 -2.01 8.55 10.51
C LEU A 40 -2.14 8.37 9.00
N THR A 41 -1.17 7.70 8.42
CA THR A 41 -1.14 7.37 7.00
C THR A 41 -1.73 5.97 6.81
N PRO A 42 -2.97 5.84 6.33
CA PRO A 42 -3.47 4.57 5.83
C PRO A 42 -2.84 4.22 4.48
N PHE A 43 -2.50 2.95 4.34
CA PHE A 43 -1.94 2.36 3.14
C PHE A 43 -2.61 1.00 2.91
N GLY A 44 -2.92 0.66 1.66
CA GLY A 44 -3.68 -0.53 1.37
C GLY A 44 -3.08 -1.35 0.24
N PHE A 45 -3.28 -2.67 0.34
CA PHE A 45 -3.14 -3.61 -0.76
C PHE A 45 -4.47 -4.32 -1.00
N TYR A 46 -4.89 -4.41 -2.26
CA TYR A 46 -6.11 -5.10 -2.65
C TYR A 46 -5.84 -6.10 -3.77
N LEU A 47 -6.39 -7.31 -3.64
CA LEU A 47 -6.33 -8.37 -4.66
C LEU A 47 -7.71 -8.51 -5.32
N PRO A 48 -7.96 -7.87 -6.48
CA PRO A 48 -9.28 -7.83 -7.09
C PRO A 48 -9.87 -9.19 -7.43
N GLN A 49 -9.03 -10.17 -7.78
CA GLN A 49 -9.49 -11.51 -8.15
C GLN A 49 -10.04 -12.31 -6.97
N HIS A 50 -9.70 -11.91 -5.75
CA HIS A 50 -10.03 -12.65 -4.55
C HIS A 50 -10.78 -11.82 -3.51
N ASP A 51 -10.97 -10.53 -3.72
CA ASP A 51 -11.56 -9.60 -2.75
C ASP A 51 -10.80 -9.54 -1.41
N ASP A 52 -9.54 -9.99 -1.39
CA ASP A 52 -8.70 -9.92 -0.19
C ASP A 52 -8.13 -8.50 -0.06
N LEU A 53 -8.33 -7.90 1.11
CA LEU A 53 -7.95 -6.52 1.41
C LEU A 53 -7.02 -6.48 2.63
N PHE A 54 -5.88 -5.82 2.49
CA PHE A 54 -4.90 -5.63 3.55
C PHE A 54 -4.71 -4.12 3.77
N LEU A 55 -5.01 -3.65 4.98
CA LEU A 55 -4.89 -2.26 5.38
C LEU A 55 -3.80 -2.12 6.45
N PHE A 56 -2.88 -1.22 6.19
CA PHE A 56 -1.80 -0.85 7.07
C PHE A 56 -1.94 0.60 7.47
N PHE A 57 -1.64 0.88 8.74
CA PHE A 57 -1.67 2.23 9.28
C PHE A 57 -0.29 2.54 9.85
N THR A 58 0.24 3.73 9.58
CA THR A 58 1.51 4.18 10.15
C THR A 58 1.43 5.64 10.55
N GLU A 59 1.99 5.99 11.70
CA GLU A 59 2.11 7.38 12.14
C GLU A 59 3.28 8.12 11.48
N THR A 60 4.11 7.40 10.71
CA THR A 60 5.28 7.97 10.03
C THR A 60 4.98 8.20 8.55
N CYS A 61 5.57 7.41 7.66
CA CYS A 61 5.41 7.54 6.22
C CYS A 61 5.33 6.18 5.54
N ALA A 62 4.59 6.13 4.42
CA ALA A 62 4.59 4.97 3.53
C ALA A 62 5.76 5.08 2.53
N SER A 63 7.00 4.91 3.01
CA SER A 63 8.21 4.90 2.16
C SER A 63 8.32 3.63 1.32
N SER A 64 9.30 3.56 0.41
CA SER A 64 9.60 2.34 -0.36
C SER A 64 9.88 1.13 0.54
N ASP A 65 10.62 1.35 1.64
CA ASP A 65 10.93 0.29 2.60
C ASP A 65 9.68 -0.16 3.34
N PHE A 66 8.83 0.78 3.78
CA PHE A 66 7.53 0.45 4.35
C PHE A 66 6.71 -0.43 3.41
N MET A 67 6.59 -0.04 2.13
CA MET A 67 5.78 -0.78 1.16
C MET A 67 6.30 -2.19 0.93
N VAL A 68 7.61 -2.36 0.77
CA VAL A 68 8.20 -3.69 0.54
C VAL A 68 8.14 -4.54 1.79
N ASP A 69 8.34 -4.00 2.99
CA ASP A 69 8.14 -4.74 4.24
C ASP A 69 6.69 -5.25 4.36
N ARG A 70 5.71 -4.44 3.96
CA ARG A 70 4.30 -4.87 3.96
C ARG A 70 4.03 -5.96 2.93
N ILE A 71 4.68 -5.93 1.76
CA ILE A 71 4.63 -7.02 0.78
C ILE A 71 5.26 -8.29 1.36
N GLU A 72 6.46 -8.17 1.96
CA GLU A 72 7.16 -9.28 2.62
C GLU A 72 6.31 -9.92 3.72
N GLU A 73 5.49 -9.13 4.40
CA GLU A 73 4.61 -9.59 5.47
C GLU A 73 3.43 -10.43 4.94
N ILE A 74 2.74 -9.98 3.90
CA ILE A 74 1.51 -10.65 3.42
C ILE A 74 1.79 -11.71 2.33
N TRP A 75 2.91 -11.59 1.62
CA TRP A 75 3.18 -12.44 0.47
C TRP A 75 3.27 -13.94 0.79
N PRO A 76 3.93 -14.40 1.87
CA PRO A 76 4.01 -15.84 2.16
C PRO A 76 2.63 -16.50 2.30
N GLU A 77 1.66 -15.80 2.89
CA GLU A 77 0.29 -16.29 3.04
C GLU A 77 -0.44 -16.31 1.69
N ILE A 78 -0.33 -15.23 0.90
CA ILE A 78 -0.92 -15.14 -0.45
C ILE A 78 -0.34 -16.23 -1.36
N LYS A 79 0.99 -16.38 -1.36
CA LYS A 79 1.74 -17.36 -2.15
C LYS A 79 1.23 -18.78 -1.87
N LYS A 80 1.14 -19.13 -0.59
CA LYS A 80 0.65 -20.44 -0.14
C LYS A 80 -0.84 -20.64 -0.42
N LYS A 81 -1.67 -19.62 -0.18
CA LYS A 81 -3.13 -19.70 -0.32
C LYS A 81 -3.57 -19.87 -1.78
N TYR A 82 -2.85 -19.24 -2.70
CA TYR A 82 -3.22 -19.20 -4.12
C TYR A 82 -2.30 -20.00 -5.04
N ASP A 83 -1.25 -20.63 -4.49
CA ASP A 83 -0.29 -21.47 -5.22
C ASP A 83 0.31 -20.77 -6.45
N VAL A 84 1.00 -19.65 -6.21
CA VAL A 84 1.46 -18.72 -7.24
C VAL A 84 2.90 -18.31 -7.02
N ASP A 85 3.69 -18.18 -8.10
CA ASP A 85 5.09 -17.72 -8.05
C ASP A 85 5.32 -16.36 -8.72
N ILE A 86 4.23 -15.71 -9.16
CA ILE A 86 4.27 -14.41 -9.82
C ILE A 86 3.43 -13.42 -9.04
N LEU A 87 4.07 -12.35 -8.57
CA LEU A 87 3.40 -11.19 -7.97
C LEU A 87 3.32 -10.08 -9.01
N THR A 88 2.10 -9.66 -9.39
CA THR A 88 1.93 -8.46 -10.22
C THR A 88 1.54 -7.29 -9.34
N ILE A 89 2.33 -6.22 -9.30
CA ILE A 89 2.06 -4.99 -8.56
C ILE A 89 1.59 -3.92 -9.55
N ASN A 90 0.38 -3.43 -9.33
CA ASN A 90 -0.20 -2.31 -10.07
C ASN A 90 -0.16 -1.05 -9.18
N ALA A 91 0.62 -0.05 -9.60
CA ALA A 91 0.91 1.14 -8.81
C ALA A 91 0.66 2.44 -9.61
N ASP A 92 0.52 3.56 -8.91
CA ASP A 92 0.29 4.89 -9.48
C ASP A 92 1.59 5.63 -9.88
N ASN A 93 2.76 5.01 -9.68
CA ASN A 93 4.09 5.58 -9.98
C ASN A 93 4.40 6.85 -9.19
N GLY A 94 3.85 6.97 -7.97
CA GLY A 94 4.14 8.02 -7.02
C GLY A 94 5.60 8.07 -6.54
N MET A 95 5.92 9.10 -5.75
CA MET A 95 7.28 9.42 -5.32
C MET A 95 7.93 8.36 -4.42
N GLU A 96 7.16 7.41 -3.89
CA GLU A 96 7.63 6.36 -2.98
C GLU A 96 7.64 4.96 -3.61
N ASN A 97 6.92 4.78 -4.73
CA ASN A 97 6.81 3.49 -5.44
C ASN A 97 7.23 3.59 -6.91
N SER A 98 7.91 4.65 -7.33
CA SER A 98 8.30 4.83 -8.73
C SER A 98 9.40 3.86 -9.17
N SER A 99 9.34 3.42 -10.44
CA SER A 99 10.34 2.57 -11.09
C SER A 99 11.72 3.19 -11.24
N SER A 100 11.82 4.51 -10.99
CA SER A 100 13.07 5.28 -10.98
C SER A 100 13.74 5.35 -9.59
N LEU A 101 13.04 4.94 -8.53
CA LEU A 101 13.57 4.93 -7.18
C LEU A 101 14.46 3.72 -6.97
N THR A 102 15.75 4.01 -6.86
CA THR A 102 16.79 3.00 -6.64
C THR A 102 16.52 2.11 -5.42
N GLN A 103 16.07 2.68 -4.30
CA GLN A 103 15.74 1.92 -3.10
C GLN A 103 14.56 0.97 -3.33
N PHE A 104 13.49 1.44 -3.98
CA PHE A 104 12.32 0.60 -4.26
C PHE A 104 12.68 -0.60 -5.14
N ILE A 105 13.43 -0.36 -6.23
CA ILE A 105 13.90 -1.43 -7.11
C ILE A 105 14.82 -2.40 -6.38
N LYS A 106 15.79 -1.90 -5.61
CA LYS A 106 16.67 -2.74 -4.78
C LYS A 106 15.85 -3.67 -3.87
N ARG A 107 14.92 -3.11 -3.10
CA ARG A 107 14.10 -3.86 -2.13
C ARG A 107 13.22 -4.91 -2.84
N LEU A 108 12.65 -4.60 -4.01
CA LEU A 108 11.88 -5.57 -4.79
C LEU A 108 12.75 -6.70 -5.36
N VAL A 109 13.99 -6.42 -5.80
CA VAL A 109 14.94 -7.45 -6.25
C VAL A 109 15.34 -8.37 -5.08
N GLU A 110 15.62 -7.79 -3.90
CA GLU A 110 15.92 -8.55 -2.68
C GLU A 110 14.74 -9.45 -2.28
N PHE A 111 13.52 -8.91 -2.32
CA PHE A 111 12.29 -9.66 -2.08
C PHE A 111 12.09 -10.81 -3.09
N ALA A 112 12.29 -10.53 -4.39
CA ALA A 112 12.15 -11.51 -5.46
C ALA A 112 13.10 -12.70 -5.25
N GLY A 113 14.37 -12.44 -4.94
CA GLY A 113 15.36 -13.47 -4.63
C GLY A 113 15.02 -14.25 -3.36
N LYS A 114 14.70 -13.56 -2.25
CA LYS A 114 14.38 -14.19 -0.95
C LYS A 114 13.18 -15.12 -1.02
N THR A 115 12.17 -14.78 -1.82
CA THR A 115 10.90 -15.52 -1.89
C THR A 115 10.80 -16.43 -3.11
N ASN A 116 11.84 -16.46 -3.95
CA ASN A 116 11.83 -17.09 -5.27
C ASN A 116 10.55 -16.73 -6.05
N THR A 117 10.31 -15.44 -6.22
CA THR A 117 9.09 -14.88 -6.82
C THR A 117 9.44 -13.95 -7.96
N THR A 118 8.80 -14.12 -9.11
CA THR A 118 8.88 -13.14 -10.20
C THR A 118 7.95 -11.98 -9.89
N VAL A 119 8.49 -10.75 -9.85
CA VAL A 119 7.68 -9.55 -9.61
C VAL A 119 7.46 -8.81 -10.92
N LYS A 120 6.21 -8.67 -11.34
CA LYS A 120 5.81 -7.81 -12.45
C LYS A 120 5.32 -6.50 -11.89
N LEU A 121 5.92 -5.39 -12.30
CA LEU A 121 5.55 -4.06 -11.86
C LEU A 121 4.96 -3.30 -13.03
N ALA A 122 3.69 -2.95 -12.91
CA ALA A 122 2.94 -2.21 -13.90
C ALA A 122 2.39 -0.92 -13.29
N TYR A 123 2.44 0.15 -14.07
CA TYR A 123 2.02 1.47 -13.60
C TYR A 123 0.87 2.01 -14.41
N TYR A 124 -0.10 2.59 -13.71
CA TYR A 124 -1.14 3.38 -14.36
C TYR A 124 -0.54 4.64 -14.98
N PRO A 125 -0.95 5.03 -16.21
CA PRO A 125 -0.57 6.32 -16.78
C PRO A 125 -0.98 7.51 -15.88
N PRO A 126 -0.35 8.68 -16.03
CA PRO A 126 -0.73 9.87 -15.28
C PRO A 126 -2.23 10.18 -15.42
N CYS A 127 -2.87 10.62 -14.35
CA CYS A 127 -4.31 10.92 -14.28
C CYS A 127 -5.27 9.71 -14.47
N HIS A 128 -4.75 8.47 -14.45
CA HIS A 128 -5.53 7.24 -14.61
C HIS A 128 -5.64 6.42 -13.31
N SER A 129 -5.19 6.94 -12.16
CA SER A 129 -5.29 6.26 -10.87
C SER A 129 -6.72 5.92 -10.47
N LYS A 130 -7.74 6.63 -10.98
CA LYS A 130 -9.17 6.29 -10.76
C LYS A 130 -9.57 4.88 -11.22
N TYR A 131 -8.78 4.25 -12.09
CA TYR A 131 -9.00 2.87 -12.53
C TYR A 131 -8.33 1.84 -11.64
N ASN A 132 -7.51 2.27 -10.67
CA ASN A 132 -6.99 1.41 -9.63
C ASN A 132 -8.17 0.96 -8.73
N PRO A 133 -8.49 -0.35 -8.68
CA PRO A 133 -9.60 -0.86 -7.90
C PRO A 133 -9.58 -0.45 -6.43
N ILE A 134 -8.40 -0.24 -5.85
CA ILE A 134 -8.27 0.16 -4.44
C ILE A 134 -8.83 1.56 -4.16
N GLU A 135 -8.93 2.45 -5.16
CA GLU A 135 -9.57 3.76 -4.97
C GLU A 135 -11.04 3.62 -4.61
N ARG A 136 -11.71 2.57 -5.09
CA ARG A 136 -13.09 2.24 -4.69
C ARG A 136 -13.16 1.75 -3.25
N VAL A 137 -12.17 0.96 -2.82
CA VAL A 137 -12.04 0.53 -1.42
C VAL A 137 -11.94 1.74 -0.50
N TRP A 138 -11.12 2.73 -0.85
CA TRP A 138 -11.01 3.96 -0.07
C TRP A 138 -12.31 4.76 -0.02
N GLY A 139 -13.03 4.86 -1.13
CA GLY A 139 -14.36 5.51 -1.15
C GLY A 139 -15.39 4.78 -0.27
N ILE A 140 -15.34 3.45 -0.20
CA ILE A 140 -16.20 2.66 0.71
C ILE A 140 -15.78 2.87 2.15
N TYR A 141 -14.49 2.84 2.45
CA TYR A 141 -13.99 3.10 3.80
C TYR A 141 -14.35 4.51 4.28
N GLU A 142 -14.22 5.53 3.42
CA GLU A 142 -14.61 6.91 3.74
C GLU A 142 -16.12 7.02 4.04
N ASN A 143 -16.96 6.30 3.29
CA ASN A 143 -18.39 6.24 3.58
C ASN A 143 -18.70 5.45 4.86
N HIS A 144 -17.94 4.38 5.16
CA HIS A 144 -18.11 3.56 6.36
C HIS A 144 -17.88 4.34 7.66
N ILE A 145 -16.96 5.31 7.61
CA ILE A 145 -16.57 6.13 8.76
C ILE A 145 -17.25 7.51 8.77
N LYS A 146 -18.16 7.73 7.81
CA LYS A 146 -18.88 8.99 7.63
C LYS A 146 -19.88 9.19 8.76
N GLY A 147 -19.64 10.20 9.60
CA GLY A 147 -20.47 10.54 10.74
C GLY A 147 -19.95 9.97 12.06
N ASP A 148 -18.82 9.25 12.01
CA ASP A 148 -18.09 8.80 13.19
C ASP A 148 -16.93 9.74 13.53
N ILE A 149 -16.46 9.65 14.77
CA ILE A 149 -15.33 10.43 15.26
C ILE A 149 -14.09 9.53 15.27
N MET A 150 -13.04 9.95 14.57
CA MET A 150 -11.72 9.29 14.58
C MET A 150 -10.78 9.99 15.56
N ASP A 151 -11.11 9.87 16.84
CA ASP A 151 -10.43 10.56 17.95
C ASP A 151 -9.06 9.95 18.34
N SER A 152 -8.81 8.71 17.93
CA SER A 152 -7.59 7.97 18.23
C SER A 152 -7.19 6.99 17.11
N VAL A 153 -5.92 6.58 17.12
CA VAL A 153 -5.40 5.52 16.24
C VAL A 153 -6.18 4.23 16.42
N LYS A 154 -6.40 3.84 17.69
CA LYS A 154 -7.16 2.64 18.04
C LYS A 154 -8.59 2.66 17.51
N THR A 155 -9.28 3.80 17.61
CA THR A 155 -10.62 3.97 17.04
C THR A 155 -10.56 3.78 15.54
N THR A 156 -9.60 4.42 14.88
CA THR A 156 -9.41 4.35 13.42
C THR A 156 -9.16 2.93 12.93
N THR A 157 -8.25 2.18 13.56
CA THR A 157 -7.96 0.80 13.18
C THR A 157 -9.14 -0.12 13.42
N LYS A 158 -9.89 0.05 14.52
CA LYS A 158 -11.12 -0.72 14.78
C LYS A 158 -12.21 -0.47 13.74
N PHE A 159 -12.37 0.77 13.28
CA PHE A 159 -13.31 1.06 12.20
C PHE A 159 -12.90 0.35 10.90
N ALA A 160 -11.61 0.37 10.57
CA ALA A 160 -11.10 -0.41 9.45
C ALA A 160 -11.34 -1.91 9.62
N GLU A 161 -11.14 -2.50 10.79
CA GLU A 161 -11.43 -3.93 11.06
C GLU A 161 -12.92 -4.27 10.87
N SER A 162 -13.79 -3.35 11.27
CA SER A 162 -15.25 -3.52 11.21
C SER A 162 -15.85 -3.35 9.81
N MET A 163 -15.12 -2.74 8.87
CA MET A 163 -15.63 -2.54 7.52
C MET A 163 -15.71 -3.87 6.78
N THR A 164 -16.56 -3.91 5.75
CA THR A 164 -16.53 -4.99 4.77
C THR A 164 -16.36 -4.43 3.37
N TYR A 165 -15.65 -5.17 2.53
CA TYR A 165 -15.55 -4.92 1.09
C TYR A 165 -15.86 -6.22 0.37
N ASN A 166 -16.86 -6.22 -0.52
CA ASN A 166 -17.36 -7.44 -1.18
C ASN A 166 -17.65 -8.60 -0.20
N GLY A 167 -18.19 -8.29 0.97
CA GLY A 167 -18.55 -9.27 2.00
C GLY A 167 -17.39 -9.83 2.83
N LYS A 168 -16.17 -9.33 2.64
CA LYS A 168 -14.99 -9.71 3.43
C LYS A 168 -14.50 -8.58 4.31
N ASN A 169 -14.06 -8.93 5.51
CA ASN A 169 -13.33 -8.01 6.39
C ASN A 169 -11.87 -7.88 5.94
N PRO A 170 -11.26 -6.70 6.05
CA PRO A 170 -9.85 -6.52 5.76
C PRO A 170 -8.98 -7.14 6.86
N PHE A 171 -7.77 -7.56 6.47
CA PHE A 171 -6.65 -7.61 7.40
C PHE A 171 -6.25 -6.19 7.77
N VAL A 172 -6.07 -5.90 9.06
CA VAL A 172 -5.70 -4.56 9.54
C VAL A 172 -4.51 -4.64 10.47
N LYS A 173 -3.52 -3.76 10.25
CA LYS A 173 -2.36 -3.65 11.14
C LYS A 173 -1.87 -2.22 11.31
N LEU A 174 -1.61 -1.85 12.56
CA LEU A 174 -0.82 -0.66 12.91
C LEU A 174 0.68 -1.01 12.84
N VAL A 175 1.45 -0.20 12.14
CA VAL A 175 2.90 -0.32 11.99
C VAL A 175 3.56 0.83 12.74
N GLU A 176 4.22 0.49 13.84
CA GLU A 176 4.93 1.44 14.70
C GLU A 176 6.40 1.64 14.26
N GLN A 177 6.88 0.80 13.34
CA GLN A 177 8.22 0.92 12.78
C GLN A 177 8.39 2.26 12.07
N VAL A 178 9.52 2.92 12.35
CA VAL A 178 9.91 4.19 11.75
C VAL A 178 10.72 3.91 10.49
N TYR A 179 10.43 4.66 9.43
CA TYR A 179 11.08 4.53 8.13
C TYR A 179 11.69 5.85 7.70
N ASP A 180 12.89 5.75 7.11
CA ASP A 180 13.54 6.88 6.48
C ASP A 180 12.89 7.21 5.13
N THR A 181 13.03 8.47 4.71
CA THR A 181 12.58 8.96 3.40
C THR A 181 13.77 9.38 2.56
N GLY A 182 13.64 9.30 1.23
CA GLY A 182 14.68 9.79 0.32
C GLY A 182 15.95 8.93 0.27
N VAL A 183 15.91 7.69 0.76
CA VAL A 183 17.01 6.73 0.67
C VAL A 183 17.40 6.50 -0.80
N LYS A 184 18.69 6.64 -1.11
CA LYS A 184 19.23 6.47 -2.47
C LYS A 184 20.35 5.46 -2.46
N VAL A 185 20.32 4.55 -3.43
CA VAL A 185 21.38 3.59 -3.69
C VAL A 185 22.32 4.18 -4.75
N THR A 186 23.63 4.00 -4.56
CA THR A 186 24.61 4.52 -5.52
C THR A 186 24.47 3.84 -6.89
N LYS A 187 24.82 4.55 -7.97
CA LYS A 187 24.80 4.00 -9.33
C LYS A 187 25.63 2.71 -9.45
N LYS A 188 26.77 2.64 -8.74
CA LYS A 188 27.65 1.47 -8.71
C LYS A 188 26.93 0.25 -8.12
N ALA A 189 26.27 0.42 -6.97
CA ALA A 189 25.52 -0.67 -6.35
C ALA A 189 24.27 -1.06 -7.17
N MET A 190 23.60 -0.09 -7.81
CA MET A 190 22.44 -0.35 -8.66
C MET A 190 22.75 -1.21 -9.89
N LYS A 191 24.00 -1.22 -10.38
CA LYS A 191 24.37 -2.07 -11.52
C LYS A 191 24.04 -3.55 -11.26
N LYS A 192 24.34 -4.06 -10.06
CA LYS A 192 24.03 -5.44 -9.65
C LYS A 192 22.54 -5.71 -9.62
N TYR A 193 21.75 -4.80 -9.06
CA TYR A 193 20.30 -5.00 -8.96
C TYR A 193 19.61 -4.94 -10.33
N ASN A 194 20.08 -4.07 -11.23
CA ASN A 194 19.51 -3.92 -12.56
C ASN A 194 19.75 -5.15 -13.46
N GLU A 195 20.69 -6.04 -13.14
CA GLU A 195 20.86 -7.32 -13.85
C GLU A 195 19.63 -8.22 -13.74
N PHE A 196 18.81 -8.04 -12.71
CA PHE A 196 17.58 -8.79 -12.47
C PHE A 196 16.32 -8.06 -12.93
N VAL A 197 16.47 -6.87 -13.51
CA VAL A 197 15.35 -6.00 -13.89
C VAL A 197 15.26 -5.92 -15.42
N ASP A 198 14.28 -6.60 -15.99
CA ASP A 198 13.92 -6.47 -17.39
C ASP A 198 12.86 -5.37 -17.56
N ARG A 199 13.19 -4.32 -18.31
CA ARG A 199 12.27 -3.20 -18.56
C ARG A 199 11.64 -3.38 -19.92
N MET A 200 10.32 -3.29 -19.98
CA MET A 200 9.60 -3.46 -21.25
C MET A 200 10.04 -2.38 -22.24
N PRO A 201 10.54 -2.76 -23.44
CA PRO A 201 10.89 -1.79 -24.47
C PRO A 201 9.71 -0.86 -24.78
N THR A 202 9.96 0.44 -24.93
CA THR A 202 8.97 1.51 -25.14
C THR A 202 8.07 1.88 -23.95
N LEU A 203 8.11 1.11 -22.86
CA LEU A 203 7.35 1.34 -21.62
C LEU A 203 8.22 1.18 -20.37
N GLU A 204 9.50 1.52 -20.45
CA GLU A 204 10.51 1.19 -19.43
C GLU A 204 10.23 1.83 -18.07
N LYS A 205 9.49 2.94 -18.07
CA LYS A 205 9.02 3.64 -16.87
C LYS A 205 7.75 3.02 -16.28
N TRP A 206 6.96 2.34 -17.10
CA TRP A 206 5.59 1.93 -16.84
C TRP A 206 5.40 0.41 -16.69
N SER A 207 6.35 -0.39 -17.17
CA SER A 207 6.33 -1.84 -17.05
C SER A 207 7.73 -2.42 -16.94
N LEU A 208 7.94 -3.24 -15.91
CA LEU A 208 9.16 -4.01 -15.74
C LEU A 208 8.88 -5.35 -15.07
N THR A 209 9.72 -6.33 -15.35
CA THR A 209 9.74 -7.65 -14.72
C THR A 209 11.03 -7.76 -13.92
N ILE A 210 10.91 -8.20 -12.67
CA ILE A 210 12.02 -8.48 -11.78
C ILE A 210 12.06 -9.99 -11.60
N SER A 211 13.14 -10.60 -12.07
CA SER A 211 13.37 -12.02 -11.87
C SER A 211 13.82 -12.28 -10.43
N PRO A 212 13.50 -13.46 -9.85
CA PRO A 212 14.14 -13.88 -8.62
C PRO A 212 15.65 -13.90 -8.86
N GLY A 213 16.34 -12.96 -8.21
CA GLY A 213 17.78 -12.89 -8.34
C GLY A 213 18.45 -14.08 -7.69
N ASP A 214 19.66 -14.40 -8.12
CA ASP A 214 20.46 -15.44 -7.47
C ASP A 214 20.61 -15.04 -6.00
N SER A 215 20.10 -15.90 -5.11
CA SER A 215 20.17 -15.72 -3.66
C SER A 215 21.64 -15.73 -3.25
N GLY A 216 22.23 -14.54 -3.15
CA GLY A 216 23.59 -14.35 -2.67
C GLY A 216 23.76 -14.78 -1.23
#